data_AF-A0A7V6DPN5-F1
#
_entry.id   AF-A0A7V6DPN5-F1
#
_cell.length_a   1.000
_cell.length_b   1.000
_cell.length_c   1.000
_cell.angle_alpha   90.00
_cell.angle_beta   90.00
_cell.angle_gamma   90.00
#
_symmetry.space_group_name_H-M   'P 1'
#
loop_
_entity.id
_entity.type
_entity.pdbx_description
1 polymer ?
#
loop_
_entity_poly.entity_id
_entity_poly.type
_entity_poly.pdbx_seq_one_letter_code
_entity_poly.pdbx_strand_id
1 'polypeptide(L)'
;PQTSWMNPWIHVAFENTAAVAAGIETGLRILERKGKLSGPPPKVVAMGGDGGTSDIGLQALSGAMERGHNFTYFCWDNEAYMNTGIQRSSSTPFGAMTTTSPPGKRSIGQSTWKKDMVAIAVAHNIPYVATASPSYIFDLYFKVRKALETPGPAYIHVLSVCPTGWRSPTDLSVRLGRLAVETGVFPLFEVVDGTYHLTVQPHKIRPVKDYMKPQGRFRHLREPELDYIQKRVIDRYRDLLAKCGLPEPEFPFLPKEAPAEENA
;
A
#
# COMPACT_ATOMS: atom_id res chain seq x y z
N PRO A 1 26.57 -14.76 2.31
CA PRO A 1 25.47 -13.88 1.86
C PRO A 1 26.02 -12.53 1.36
N GLN A 2 25.96 -12.30 0.06
CA GLN A 2 26.26 -11.00 -0.53
C GLN A 2 24.97 -10.18 -0.57
N THR A 3 25.06 -8.90 -0.20
CA THR A 3 23.96 -7.95 -0.35
C THR A 3 24.25 -6.99 -1.50
N SER A 4 23.19 -6.57 -2.20
CA SER A 4 23.26 -5.49 -3.21
C SER A 4 23.20 -4.09 -2.59
N TRP A 5 23.03 -3.96 -1.27
CA TRP A 5 23.03 -2.65 -0.62
C TRP A 5 24.45 -2.11 -0.46
N MET A 6 24.66 -0.89 -0.97
CA MET A 6 25.87 -0.11 -0.76
C MET A 6 25.88 0.64 0.58
N ASN A 7 24.75 0.61 1.29
CA ASN A 7 24.57 1.20 2.61
C ASN A 7 24.54 0.11 3.69
N PRO A 8 24.81 0.44 4.96
CA PRO A 8 24.68 -0.50 6.07
C PRO A 8 23.29 -1.14 6.10
N TRP A 9 23.26 -2.45 6.24
CA TRP A 9 22.03 -3.22 6.28
C TRP A 9 22.10 -4.31 7.36
N ILE A 10 20.96 -4.60 7.97
CA ILE A 10 20.79 -5.66 8.95
C ILE A 10 19.57 -6.50 8.61
N HIS A 11 19.74 -7.83 8.67
CA HIS A 11 18.64 -8.77 8.57
C HIS A 11 17.79 -8.70 9.85
N VAL A 12 16.48 -8.77 9.69
CA VAL A 12 15.51 -8.78 10.80
C VAL A 12 14.51 -9.91 10.59
N ALA A 13 13.88 -10.35 11.66
CA ALA A 13 12.76 -11.25 11.54
C ALA A 13 11.54 -10.47 11.00
N PHE A 14 10.66 -11.15 10.26
CA PHE A 14 9.54 -10.46 9.59
C PHE A 14 8.53 -9.85 10.57
N GLU A 15 8.47 -10.35 11.80
CA GLU A 15 7.60 -9.86 12.87
C GLU A 15 8.13 -8.63 13.61
N ASN A 16 9.43 -8.29 13.48
CA ASN A 16 10.06 -7.30 14.36
C ASN A 16 10.78 -6.15 13.63
N THR A 17 10.59 -5.99 12.31
CA THR A 17 11.25 -4.94 11.50
C THR A 17 11.17 -3.55 12.14
N ALA A 18 9.97 -3.14 12.59
CA ALA A 18 9.79 -1.82 13.20
C ALA A 18 10.40 -1.71 14.61
N ALA A 19 10.43 -2.79 15.38
CA ALA A 19 11.07 -2.82 16.70
C ALA A 19 12.61 -2.70 16.57
N VAL A 20 13.20 -3.38 15.59
CA VAL A 20 14.63 -3.23 15.29
C VAL A 20 14.95 -1.81 14.83
N ALA A 21 14.15 -1.24 13.93
CA ALA A 21 14.32 0.14 13.48
C ALA A 21 14.24 1.14 14.65
N ALA A 22 13.27 0.98 15.55
CA ALA A 22 13.15 1.78 16.76
C ALA A 22 14.40 1.68 17.67
N GLY A 23 14.94 0.47 17.84
CA GLY A 23 16.18 0.26 18.59
C GLY A 23 17.40 0.94 17.96
N ILE A 24 17.54 0.84 16.63
CA ILE A 24 18.61 1.50 15.86
C ILE A 24 18.48 3.03 15.99
N GLU A 25 17.29 3.58 15.77
CA GLU A 25 17.01 5.02 15.91
C GLU A 25 17.41 5.51 17.31
N THR A 26 16.99 4.78 18.35
CA THR A 26 17.30 5.14 19.74
C THR A 26 18.81 5.08 20.01
N GLY A 27 19.49 4.06 19.49
CA GLY A 27 20.94 3.92 19.60
C GLY A 27 21.69 5.08 18.92
N LEU A 28 21.31 5.43 17.69
CA LEU A 28 21.89 6.55 16.94
C LEU A 28 21.68 7.87 17.67
N ARG A 29 20.47 8.13 18.17
CA ARG A 29 20.15 9.33 18.97
C ARG A 29 21.00 9.43 20.24
N ILE A 30 21.27 8.31 20.92
CA ILE A 30 22.15 8.29 22.10
C ILE A 30 23.61 8.56 21.72
N LEU A 31 24.09 7.97 20.61
CA LEU A 31 25.46 8.20 20.13
C LEU A 31 25.67 9.66 19.72
N GLU A 32 24.69 10.26 19.05
CA GLU A 32 24.67 11.69 18.70
C GLU A 32 24.78 12.55 19.96
N ARG A 33 23.90 12.34 20.94
CA ARG A 33 23.92 13.07 22.23
C ARG A 33 25.24 12.95 22.98
N LYS A 34 25.94 11.82 22.83
CA LYS A 34 27.25 11.57 23.46
C LYS A 34 28.43 12.07 22.61
N GLY A 35 28.19 12.72 21.47
CA GLY A 35 29.24 13.20 20.57
C GLY A 35 30.07 12.08 19.96
N LYS A 36 29.51 10.87 19.82
CA LYS A 36 30.21 9.67 19.32
C LYS A 36 30.01 9.41 17.84
N LEU A 37 29.27 10.28 17.14
CA LEU A 37 29.11 10.21 15.69
C LEU A 37 30.06 11.20 15.02
N SER A 38 30.66 10.79 13.90
CA SER A 38 31.54 11.63 13.08
C SER A 38 30.77 12.58 12.13
N GLY A 39 29.44 12.67 12.27
CA GLY A 39 28.56 13.46 11.42
C GLY A 39 27.09 13.36 11.87
N PRO A 40 26.14 13.88 11.06
CA PRO A 40 24.73 13.80 11.38
C PRO A 40 24.26 12.33 11.46
N PRO A 41 23.25 12.03 12.28
CA PRO A 41 22.74 10.67 12.41
C PRO A 41 22.17 10.19 11.06
N PRO A 42 22.51 8.97 10.62
CA PRO A 42 21.99 8.41 9.39
C PRO A 42 20.47 8.19 9.50
N LYS A 43 19.78 8.26 8.36
CA LYS A 43 18.34 7.97 8.30
C LYS A 43 18.09 6.47 8.53
N VAL A 44 17.10 6.16 9.36
CA VAL A 44 16.67 4.78 9.62
C VAL A 44 15.51 4.43 8.72
N VAL A 45 15.71 3.39 7.89
CA VAL A 45 14.70 2.90 6.95
C VAL A 45 14.38 1.45 7.29
N ALA A 46 13.10 1.19 7.55
CA ALA A 46 12.54 -0.15 7.72
C ALA A 46 11.87 -0.58 6.41
N MET A 47 12.10 -1.82 5.98
CA MET A 47 11.44 -2.40 4.80
C MET A 47 10.83 -3.74 5.17
N GLY A 48 9.50 -3.82 5.10
CA GLY A 48 8.73 -5.05 5.31
C GLY A 48 7.91 -5.39 4.06
N GLY A 49 7.64 -6.68 3.84
CA GLY A 49 6.57 -7.11 2.94
C GLY A 49 5.20 -6.93 3.60
N ASP A 50 4.11 -7.12 2.85
CA ASP A 50 2.75 -6.97 3.40
C ASP A 50 2.42 -7.96 4.50
N GLY A 51 2.94 -9.18 4.48
CA GLY A 51 2.76 -10.14 5.58
C GLY A 51 3.44 -9.69 6.89
N GLY A 52 4.68 -9.21 6.80
CA GLY A 52 5.41 -8.63 7.94
C GLY A 52 4.81 -7.31 8.43
N THR A 53 4.01 -6.62 7.61
CA THR A 53 3.42 -5.34 7.96
C THR A 53 1.99 -5.47 8.48
N SER A 54 1.14 -6.16 7.72
CA SER A 54 -0.30 -6.20 7.89
C SER A 54 -0.77 -7.36 8.74
N ASP A 55 0.09 -8.37 8.95
CA ASP A 55 -0.20 -9.53 9.79
C ASP A 55 0.73 -9.54 11.01
N ILE A 56 1.88 -10.21 10.90
CA ILE A 56 2.64 -10.65 12.08
C ILE A 56 3.46 -9.53 12.72
N GLY A 57 3.97 -8.55 11.95
CA GLY A 57 4.71 -7.41 12.49
C GLY A 57 3.86 -6.17 12.76
N LEU A 58 2.52 -6.27 12.66
CA LEU A 58 1.61 -5.15 12.93
C LEU A 58 1.79 -4.60 14.35
N GLN A 59 1.95 -5.47 15.35
CA GLN A 59 2.15 -5.05 16.74
C GLN A 59 3.44 -4.25 16.93
N ALA A 60 4.54 -4.70 16.31
CA ALA A 60 5.81 -4.02 16.37
C ALA A 60 5.75 -2.64 15.68
N LEU A 61 5.06 -2.57 14.54
CA LEU A 61 4.84 -1.32 13.80
C LEU A 61 4.01 -0.33 14.60
N SER A 62 2.85 -0.77 15.08
CA SER A 62 1.94 0.01 15.93
C SER A 62 2.66 0.59 17.14
N GLY A 63 3.41 -0.24 17.88
CA GLY A 63 4.15 0.23 19.05
C GLY A 63 5.29 1.20 18.69
N ALA A 64 5.94 1.04 17.55
CA ALA A 64 6.99 1.97 17.11
C ALA A 64 6.41 3.34 16.71
N MET A 65 5.25 3.36 16.06
CA MET A 65 4.50 4.57 15.73
C MET A 65 4.00 5.27 16.99
N GLU A 66 3.40 4.54 17.93
CA GLU A 66 2.93 5.05 19.22
C GLU A 66 4.03 5.75 20.01
N ARG A 67 5.26 5.20 20.01
CA ARG A 67 6.41 5.80 20.69
C ARG A 67 7.04 6.99 19.96
N GLY A 68 6.57 7.32 18.76
CA GLY A 68 7.06 8.47 17.99
C GLY A 68 8.51 8.33 17.51
N HIS A 69 8.99 7.11 17.26
CA HIS A 69 10.37 6.92 16.76
C HIS A 69 10.57 7.57 15.39
N ASN A 70 11.73 8.18 15.18
CA ASN A 70 12.08 8.87 13.93
C ASN A 70 12.66 7.91 12.88
N PHE A 71 11.79 7.24 12.12
CA PHE A 71 12.18 6.32 11.05
C PHE A 71 11.13 6.31 9.93
N THR A 72 11.54 5.88 8.74
CA THR A 72 10.63 5.66 7.61
C THR A 72 10.39 4.16 7.42
N TYR A 73 9.13 3.73 7.48
CA TYR A 73 8.73 2.35 7.22
C TYR A 73 8.11 2.21 5.83
N PHE A 74 8.67 1.32 5.02
CA PHE A 74 8.12 0.89 3.74
C PHE A 74 7.43 -0.46 3.88
N CYS A 75 6.14 -0.49 3.53
CA CYS A 75 5.43 -1.74 3.24
C CYS A 75 5.49 -2.00 1.73
N TRP A 76 6.31 -2.96 1.32
CA TRP A 76 6.34 -3.46 -0.05
C TRP A 76 5.22 -4.47 -0.23
N ASP A 77 4.05 -3.95 -0.57
CA ASP A 77 2.82 -4.72 -0.68
C ASP A 77 2.71 -5.38 -2.05
N ASN A 78 3.00 -6.68 -2.08
CA ASN A 78 2.76 -7.52 -3.25
C ASN A 78 1.54 -8.43 -3.05
N GLU A 79 0.80 -8.22 -1.97
CA GLU A 79 -0.54 -8.76 -1.69
C GLU A 79 -0.61 -10.27 -1.38
N ALA A 80 0.50 -10.89 -0.98
CA ALA A 80 0.55 -12.24 -0.45
C ALA A 80 1.88 -12.47 0.27
N TYR A 81 1.99 -13.54 1.06
CA TYR A 81 3.29 -14.08 1.42
C TYR A 81 3.95 -14.74 0.19
N MET A 82 4.62 -13.94 -0.63
CA MET A 82 5.14 -14.39 -1.93
C MET A 82 6.27 -15.40 -1.80
N ASN A 83 7.25 -15.13 -0.94
CA ASN A 83 8.46 -15.95 -0.82
C ASN A 83 8.16 -17.39 -0.38
N THR A 84 7.13 -17.59 0.44
CA THR A 84 6.74 -18.91 0.97
C THR A 84 5.87 -19.70 0.00
N GLY A 85 5.57 -19.18 -1.19
CA GLY A 85 4.72 -19.85 -2.18
C GLY A 85 3.32 -19.25 -2.31
N ILE A 86 3.21 -17.91 -2.28
CA ILE A 86 1.98 -17.17 -2.58
C ILE A 86 0.85 -17.58 -1.62
N GLN A 87 1.06 -17.47 -0.31
CA GLN A 87 0.02 -17.69 0.71
C GLN A 87 -0.75 -16.39 1.00
N ARG A 88 -2.03 -16.52 1.34
CA ARG A 88 -2.89 -15.41 1.76
C ARG A 88 -2.24 -14.58 2.88
N SER A 89 -2.20 -13.26 2.69
CA SER A 89 -1.92 -12.26 3.73
C SER A 89 -3.18 -11.43 4.00
N SER A 90 -3.17 -10.58 5.03
CA SER A 90 -4.25 -9.58 5.19
C SER A 90 -4.26 -8.50 4.11
N SER A 91 -3.22 -8.42 3.27
CA SER A 91 -3.20 -7.54 2.09
C SER A 91 -3.73 -8.20 0.82
N THR A 92 -4.04 -9.49 0.83
CA THR A 92 -4.62 -10.19 -0.33
C THR A 92 -6.02 -9.62 -0.67
N PRO A 93 -6.26 -9.17 -1.92
CA PRO A 93 -7.55 -8.65 -2.36
C PRO A 93 -8.68 -9.67 -2.27
N PHE A 94 -9.90 -9.17 -2.08
CA PHE A 94 -11.10 -9.98 -2.19
C PHE A 94 -11.15 -10.70 -3.55
N GLY A 95 -11.50 -11.98 -3.53
CA GLY A 95 -11.57 -12.82 -4.71
C GLY A 95 -10.22 -13.29 -5.26
N ALA A 96 -9.08 -12.86 -4.72
CA ALA A 96 -7.77 -13.31 -5.20
C ALA A 96 -7.50 -14.77 -4.81
N MET A 97 -6.96 -15.52 -5.76
CA MET A 97 -6.42 -16.86 -5.56
C MET A 97 -5.04 -16.81 -4.92
N THR A 98 -4.85 -17.63 -3.88
CA THR A 98 -3.53 -17.93 -3.29
C THR A 98 -3.45 -19.43 -3.03
N THR A 99 -2.28 -19.96 -2.63
CA THR A 99 -2.13 -21.39 -2.31
C THR A 99 -2.92 -21.80 -1.06
N THR A 100 -3.14 -20.87 -0.13
CA THR A 100 -3.95 -21.09 1.09
C THR A 100 -5.38 -20.55 0.99
N SER A 101 -5.73 -19.87 -0.09
CA SER A 101 -7.11 -19.47 -0.44
C SER A 101 -7.43 -19.85 -1.89
N PRO A 102 -7.48 -21.15 -2.23
CA PRO A 102 -7.77 -21.59 -3.59
C PRO A 102 -9.25 -21.39 -3.93
N PRO A 103 -9.57 -20.99 -5.17
CA PRO A 103 -10.94 -20.96 -5.64
C PRO A 103 -11.48 -22.37 -5.87
N GLY A 104 -12.79 -22.56 -5.69
CA GLY A 104 -13.47 -23.82 -5.89
C GLY A 104 -14.98 -23.68 -5.70
N LYS A 105 -15.74 -24.79 -5.76
CA LYS A 105 -17.21 -24.75 -5.68
C LYS A 105 -17.78 -24.03 -4.45
N ARG A 106 -17.00 -23.96 -3.36
CA ARG A 106 -17.38 -23.30 -2.08
C ARG A 106 -16.43 -22.18 -1.68
N SER A 107 -15.58 -21.71 -2.60
CA SER A 107 -14.56 -20.70 -2.31
C SER A 107 -14.36 -19.79 -3.51
N ILE A 108 -14.51 -18.48 -3.30
CA ILE A 108 -14.18 -17.47 -4.31
C ILE A 108 -12.69 -17.08 -4.29
N GLY A 109 -11.87 -17.79 -3.50
CA GLY A 109 -10.54 -17.34 -3.10
C GLY A 109 -10.61 -16.60 -1.76
N GLN A 110 -9.88 -15.50 -1.64
CA GLN A 110 -9.94 -14.64 -0.45
C GLN A 110 -11.34 -14.04 -0.26
N SER A 111 -11.96 -14.28 0.89
CA SER A 111 -13.33 -13.81 1.20
C SER A 111 -13.35 -12.49 1.99
N THR A 112 -12.24 -12.09 2.60
CA THR A 112 -12.14 -10.83 3.35
C THR A 112 -11.55 -9.72 2.50
N TRP A 113 -11.96 -8.47 2.76
CA TRP A 113 -11.34 -7.31 2.15
C TRP A 113 -9.91 -7.07 2.68
N LYS A 114 -9.08 -6.45 1.82
CA LYS A 114 -7.74 -6.00 2.16
C LYS A 114 -7.77 -5.13 3.42
N LYS A 115 -6.94 -5.44 4.41
CA LYS A 115 -6.76 -4.62 5.62
C LYS A 115 -6.22 -3.24 5.22
N ASP A 116 -6.87 -2.19 5.71
CA ASP A 116 -6.47 -0.80 5.40
C ASP A 116 -5.34 -0.35 6.32
N MET A 117 -4.10 -0.74 5.98
CA MET A 117 -2.91 -0.34 6.74
C MET A 117 -2.65 1.17 6.71
N VAL A 118 -3.09 1.87 5.67
CA VAL A 118 -2.94 3.33 5.58
C VAL A 118 -3.86 4.00 6.60
N ALA A 119 -5.11 3.56 6.70
CA ALA A 119 -6.03 4.05 7.73
C ALA A 119 -5.51 3.77 9.15
N ILE A 120 -4.93 2.58 9.39
CA ILE A 120 -4.32 2.23 10.68
C ILE A 120 -3.13 3.17 10.98
N ALA A 121 -2.24 3.40 10.02
CA ALA A 121 -1.11 4.31 10.19
C ALA A 121 -1.56 5.76 10.46
N VAL A 122 -2.58 6.24 9.75
CA VAL A 122 -3.18 7.57 9.99
C VAL A 122 -3.79 7.66 11.38
N ALA A 123 -4.42 6.59 11.88
CA ALA A 123 -5.02 6.57 13.22
C ALA A 123 -3.99 6.70 14.37
N HIS A 124 -2.71 6.43 14.11
CA HIS A 124 -1.62 6.74 15.05
C HIS A 124 -1.25 8.23 15.11
N ASN A 125 -1.87 9.08 14.28
CA ASN A 125 -1.55 10.51 14.13
C ASN A 125 -0.06 10.75 13.84
N ILE A 126 0.56 9.87 13.04
CA ILE A 126 1.95 10.07 12.63
C ILE A 126 2.08 11.20 11.60
N PRO A 127 3.20 11.93 11.58
CA PRO A 127 3.35 13.13 10.74
C PRO A 127 3.17 12.88 9.24
N TYR A 128 3.52 11.68 8.75
CA TYR A 128 3.48 11.39 7.33
C TYR A 128 3.07 9.94 7.01
N VAL A 129 2.04 9.81 6.19
CA VAL A 129 1.57 8.54 5.62
C VAL A 129 1.41 8.71 4.11
N ALA A 130 1.82 7.75 3.29
CA ALA A 130 1.56 7.81 1.85
C ALA A 130 1.31 6.44 1.23
N THR A 131 0.55 6.42 0.13
CA THR A 131 0.53 5.29 -0.81
C THR A 131 1.42 5.61 -2.00
N ALA A 132 2.14 4.63 -2.53
CA ALA A 132 3.01 4.83 -3.69
C ALA A 132 3.02 3.60 -4.62
N SER A 133 3.52 3.78 -5.84
CA SER A 133 3.75 2.68 -6.78
C SER A 133 5.02 2.91 -7.59
N PRO A 134 5.89 1.90 -7.81
CA PRO A 134 7.04 2.02 -8.71
C PRO A 134 6.67 2.38 -10.16
N SER A 135 5.40 2.19 -10.55
CA SER A 135 4.90 2.57 -11.88
C SER A 135 4.73 4.08 -12.07
N TYR A 136 4.80 4.84 -10.98
CA TYR A 136 4.80 6.31 -10.92
C TYR A 136 6.08 6.78 -10.22
N ILE A 137 7.23 6.59 -10.90
CA ILE A 137 8.55 6.74 -10.27
C ILE A 137 8.81 8.11 -9.64
N PHE A 138 8.34 9.19 -10.26
CA PHE A 138 8.51 10.54 -9.71
C PHE A 138 7.67 10.77 -8.46
N ASP A 139 6.42 10.31 -8.45
CA ASP A 139 5.55 10.33 -7.27
C ASP A 139 6.19 9.56 -6.11
N LEU A 140 6.67 8.34 -6.37
CA LEU A 140 7.40 7.53 -5.39
C LEU A 140 8.64 8.27 -4.87
N TYR A 141 9.46 8.84 -5.76
CA TYR A 141 10.67 9.55 -5.39
C TYR A 141 10.40 10.74 -4.45
N PHE A 142 9.44 11.60 -4.80
CA PHE A 142 9.11 12.77 -3.98
C PHE A 142 8.51 12.37 -2.62
N LYS A 143 7.68 11.33 -2.59
CA LYS A 143 7.13 10.80 -1.32
C LYS A 143 8.20 10.20 -0.42
N VAL A 144 9.15 9.46 -0.99
CA VAL A 144 10.31 8.91 -0.26
C VAL A 144 11.13 10.05 0.35
N ARG A 145 11.44 11.08 -0.44
CA ARG A 145 12.18 12.25 0.04
C ARG A 145 11.46 12.94 1.19
N LYS A 146 10.17 13.24 1.01
CA LYS A 146 9.35 13.87 2.04
C LYS A 146 9.33 13.03 3.32
N ALA A 147 9.10 11.73 3.23
CA ALA A 147 9.11 10.84 4.39
C ALA A 147 10.45 10.80 5.15
N LEU A 148 11.58 10.85 4.43
CA LEU A 148 12.92 10.89 5.04
C LEU A 148 13.23 12.26 5.68
N GLU A 149 12.66 13.33 5.16
CA GLU A 149 12.84 14.71 5.63
C GLU A 149 11.87 15.02 6.80
N THR A 150 10.73 14.34 6.91
CA THR A 150 9.77 14.49 8.01
C THR A 150 10.33 14.01 9.35
N PRO A 151 10.35 14.84 10.39
CA PRO A 151 10.70 14.41 11.75
C PRO A 151 9.62 13.51 12.35
N GLY A 152 10.01 12.33 12.82
CA GLY A 152 9.11 11.37 13.47
C GLY A 152 8.81 10.16 12.59
N PRO A 153 7.84 9.33 12.97
CA PRO A 153 7.51 8.13 12.22
C PRO A 153 6.87 8.50 10.88
N ALA A 154 7.34 7.90 9.80
CA ALA A 154 6.75 8.02 8.47
C ALA A 154 6.42 6.63 7.91
N TYR A 155 5.27 6.50 7.24
CA TYR A 155 4.83 5.23 6.64
C TYR A 155 4.53 5.38 5.15
N ILE A 156 5.09 4.50 4.33
CA ILE A 156 4.77 4.43 2.90
C ILE A 156 4.30 3.02 2.56
N HIS A 157 3.05 2.91 2.10
CA HIS A 157 2.47 1.69 1.55
C HIS A 157 2.71 1.64 0.05
N VAL A 158 3.58 0.75 -0.41
CA VAL A 158 4.02 0.70 -1.81
C VAL A 158 3.41 -0.53 -2.49
N LEU A 159 2.49 -0.34 -3.43
CA LEU A 159 1.99 -1.43 -4.26
C LEU A 159 3.09 -1.90 -5.22
N SER A 160 3.54 -3.14 -5.03
CA SER A 160 4.62 -3.77 -5.80
C SER A 160 4.08 -4.97 -6.57
N VAL A 161 4.02 -4.84 -7.90
CA VAL A 161 3.53 -5.90 -8.78
C VAL A 161 4.44 -7.14 -8.68
N CYS A 162 3.86 -8.30 -8.41
CA CYS A 162 4.58 -9.58 -8.40
C CYS A 162 4.08 -10.47 -9.56
N PRO A 163 4.77 -10.50 -10.71
CA PRO A 163 4.33 -11.29 -11.87
C PRO A 163 4.08 -12.76 -11.55
N THR A 164 4.97 -13.38 -10.77
CA THR A 164 4.83 -14.78 -10.33
C THR A 164 3.58 -14.98 -9.48
N GLY A 165 3.40 -14.14 -8.46
CA GLY A 165 2.26 -14.24 -7.53
C GLY A 165 0.93 -13.91 -8.16
N TRP A 166 0.91 -12.87 -8.98
CA TRP A 166 -0.30 -12.37 -9.64
C TRP A 166 -0.62 -13.17 -10.91
N ARG A 167 0.28 -14.08 -11.31
CA ARG A 167 0.21 -14.91 -12.52
C ARG A 167 0.01 -14.03 -13.75
N SER A 168 0.90 -13.06 -13.93
CA SER A 168 0.92 -12.14 -15.06
C SER A 168 2.28 -12.17 -15.78
N PRO A 169 2.32 -11.79 -17.07
CA PRO A 169 3.58 -11.54 -17.78
C PRO A 169 4.46 -10.49 -17.07
N THR A 170 5.79 -10.64 -17.15
CA THR A 170 6.76 -9.77 -16.49
C THR A 170 6.86 -8.38 -17.11
N ASP A 171 6.68 -8.27 -18.43
CA ASP A 171 6.65 -7.03 -19.21
C ASP A 171 5.43 -6.14 -18.88
N LEU A 172 4.36 -6.73 -18.33
CA LEU A 172 3.18 -5.98 -17.89
C LEU A 172 3.32 -5.35 -16.49
N SER A 173 4.45 -5.51 -15.79
CA SER A 173 4.59 -5.06 -14.39
C SER A 173 4.26 -3.57 -14.21
N VAL A 174 4.83 -2.71 -15.06
CA VAL A 174 4.56 -1.25 -15.01
C VAL A 174 3.11 -0.95 -15.42
N ARG A 175 2.58 -1.67 -16.41
CA ARG A 175 1.20 -1.46 -16.86
C ARG A 175 0.19 -1.84 -15.79
N LEU A 176 0.42 -2.93 -15.06
CA LEU A 176 -0.44 -3.38 -13.97
C LEU A 176 -0.46 -2.40 -12.80
N GLY A 177 0.70 -1.83 -12.43
CA GLY A 177 0.75 -0.79 -11.41
C GLY A 177 0.02 0.48 -11.86
N ARG A 178 0.12 0.87 -13.14
CA ARG A 178 -0.71 1.97 -13.69
C ARG A 178 -2.20 1.65 -13.67
N LEU A 179 -2.59 0.46 -14.11
CA LEU A 179 -3.99 0.03 -14.09
C LEU A 179 -4.59 0.02 -12.68
N ALA A 180 -3.80 -0.33 -11.65
CA ALA A 180 -4.26 -0.26 -10.26
C ALA A 180 -4.66 1.17 -9.85
N VAL A 181 -3.91 2.18 -10.30
CA VAL A 181 -4.21 3.60 -10.05
C VAL A 181 -5.34 4.09 -10.96
N GLU A 182 -5.29 3.78 -12.27
CA GLU A 182 -6.29 4.18 -13.27
C GLU A 182 -7.69 3.61 -12.99
N THR A 183 -7.80 2.49 -12.26
CA THR A 183 -9.08 1.88 -11.87
C THR A 183 -9.53 2.26 -10.45
N GLY A 184 -8.74 3.05 -9.73
CA GLY A 184 -9.02 3.42 -8.33
C GLY A 184 -8.78 2.29 -7.31
N VAL A 185 -8.32 1.10 -7.73
CA VAL A 185 -8.03 -0.04 -6.83
C VAL A 185 -6.93 0.31 -5.82
N PHE A 186 -5.94 1.07 -6.26
CA PHE A 186 -4.85 1.55 -5.41
C PHE A 186 -4.58 3.04 -5.69
N PRO A 187 -5.32 3.97 -5.05
CA PRO A 187 -5.11 5.39 -5.26
C PRO A 187 -3.78 5.85 -4.68
N LEU A 188 -3.12 6.81 -5.34
CA LEU A 188 -1.85 7.40 -4.88
C LEU A 188 -2.11 8.75 -4.21
N PHE A 189 -1.85 8.80 -2.91
CA PHE A 189 -2.06 9.98 -2.08
C PHE A 189 -1.03 10.04 -0.94
N GLU A 190 -1.00 11.16 -0.26
CA GLU A 190 -0.29 11.36 1.00
C GLU A 190 -1.23 11.96 2.05
N VAL A 191 -0.89 11.73 3.31
CA VAL A 191 -1.52 12.33 4.48
C VAL A 191 -0.42 13.00 5.27
N VAL A 192 -0.51 14.31 5.40
CA VAL A 192 0.46 15.16 6.09
C VAL A 192 -0.26 15.77 7.28
N ASP A 193 0.17 15.41 8.49
CA ASP A 193 -0.44 15.89 9.73
C ASP A 193 -1.99 15.77 9.73
N GLY A 194 -2.48 14.60 9.28
CA GLY A 194 -3.91 14.29 9.20
C GLY A 194 -4.65 14.85 7.97
N THR A 195 -4.01 15.68 7.14
CA THR A 195 -4.61 16.26 5.93
C THR A 195 -4.32 15.41 4.70
N TYR A 196 -5.37 15.02 3.97
CA TYR A 196 -5.27 14.14 2.80
C TYR A 196 -5.02 14.92 1.50
N HIS A 197 -4.08 14.44 0.69
CA HIS A 197 -3.74 15.01 -0.61
C HIS A 197 -3.58 13.91 -1.67
N LEU A 198 -4.48 13.89 -2.66
CA LEU A 198 -4.39 12.99 -3.81
C LEU A 198 -3.29 13.46 -4.76
N THR A 199 -2.24 12.66 -4.95
CA THR A 199 -1.05 13.05 -5.73
C THR A 199 -1.14 12.65 -7.20
N VAL A 200 -1.94 11.63 -7.51
CA VAL A 200 -2.26 11.24 -8.88
C VAL A 200 -3.77 11.21 -9.05
N GLN A 201 -4.28 12.05 -9.96
CA GLN A 201 -5.71 12.23 -10.20
C GLN A 201 -6.05 11.83 -11.65
N PRO A 202 -6.47 10.58 -11.90
CA PRO A 202 -6.96 10.20 -13.21
C PRO A 202 -8.24 10.98 -13.56
N HIS A 203 -8.27 11.63 -14.73
CA HIS A 203 -9.47 12.33 -15.20
C HIS A 203 -10.68 11.41 -15.42
N LYS A 204 -10.40 10.14 -15.77
CA LYS A 204 -11.40 9.10 -15.97
C LYS A 204 -10.98 7.85 -15.22
N ILE A 205 -11.89 7.29 -14.45
CA ILE A 205 -11.67 6.00 -13.78
C ILE A 205 -12.04 4.87 -14.73
N ARG A 206 -11.16 3.88 -14.84
CA ARG A 206 -11.37 2.70 -15.66
C ARG A 206 -12.17 1.63 -14.87
N PRO A 207 -12.88 0.72 -15.56
CA PRO A 207 -13.48 -0.43 -14.90
C PRO A 207 -12.42 -1.32 -14.22
N VAL A 208 -12.69 -1.83 -13.01
CA VAL A 208 -11.77 -2.72 -12.26
C VAL A 208 -11.41 -3.98 -13.04
N LYS A 209 -12.29 -4.41 -13.95
CA LYS A 209 -12.07 -5.54 -14.85
C LYS A 209 -10.83 -5.35 -15.74
N ASP A 210 -10.49 -4.12 -16.12
CA ASP A 210 -9.29 -3.81 -16.90
C ASP A 210 -8.01 -4.14 -16.12
N TYR A 211 -8.02 -3.89 -14.81
CA TYR A 211 -6.93 -4.27 -13.92
C TYR A 211 -6.92 -5.78 -13.67
N MET A 212 -8.07 -6.40 -13.41
CA MET A 212 -8.15 -7.80 -12.98
C MET A 212 -7.91 -8.82 -14.10
N LYS A 213 -8.42 -8.57 -15.31
CA LYS A 213 -8.35 -9.49 -16.46
C LYS A 213 -6.92 -9.98 -16.81
N PRO A 214 -5.87 -9.15 -16.84
CA PRO A 214 -4.51 -9.60 -17.14
C PRO A 214 -3.84 -10.44 -16.03
N GLN A 215 -4.49 -10.66 -14.90
CA GLN A 215 -3.91 -11.35 -13.74
C GLN A 215 -4.57 -12.73 -13.53
N GLY A 216 -3.78 -13.80 -13.59
CA GLY A 216 -4.29 -15.16 -13.40
C GLY A 216 -4.90 -15.41 -12.01
N ARG A 217 -4.53 -14.63 -10.98
CA ARG A 217 -5.11 -14.74 -9.63
C ARG A 217 -6.59 -14.37 -9.52
N PHE A 218 -7.18 -13.77 -10.55
CA PHE A 218 -8.60 -13.41 -10.60
C PHE A 218 -9.40 -14.16 -11.68
N ARG A 219 -8.77 -15.12 -12.39
CA ARG A 219 -9.34 -15.76 -13.59
C ARG A 219 -10.67 -16.49 -13.33
N HIS A 220 -10.94 -16.90 -12.09
CA HIS A 220 -12.16 -17.61 -11.70
C HIS A 220 -13.34 -16.69 -11.39
N LEU A 221 -13.12 -15.39 -11.21
CA LEU A 221 -14.19 -14.43 -10.90
C LEU A 221 -15.10 -14.21 -12.12
N ARG A 222 -16.39 -13.98 -11.86
CA ARG A 222 -17.42 -13.69 -12.85
C ARG A 222 -17.96 -12.26 -12.64
N GLU A 223 -18.86 -11.82 -13.52
CA GLU A 223 -19.40 -10.44 -13.46
C GLU A 223 -20.00 -10.09 -12.09
N PRO A 224 -20.79 -10.94 -11.40
CA PRO A 224 -21.32 -10.58 -10.08
C PRO A 224 -20.25 -10.25 -9.05
N GLU A 225 -19.14 -11.01 -9.02
CA GLU A 225 -18.03 -10.69 -8.12
C GLU A 225 -17.28 -9.43 -8.56
N LEU A 226 -17.08 -9.23 -9.87
CA LEU A 226 -16.43 -8.04 -10.41
C LEU A 226 -17.24 -6.77 -10.13
N ASP A 227 -18.56 -6.81 -10.25
CA ASP A 227 -19.47 -5.71 -9.95
C ASP A 227 -19.46 -5.37 -8.46
N TYR A 228 -19.44 -6.38 -7.59
CA TYR A 228 -19.31 -6.20 -6.14
C TYR A 228 -17.98 -5.52 -5.78
N ILE A 229 -16.88 -5.93 -6.42
CA ILE A 229 -15.57 -5.28 -6.26
C ILE A 229 -15.59 -3.86 -6.81
N GLN A 230 -16.15 -3.65 -8.00
CA GLN A 230 -16.25 -2.34 -8.66
C GLN A 230 -16.96 -1.32 -7.76
N LYS A 231 -18.10 -1.71 -7.18
CA LYS A 231 -18.85 -0.89 -6.23
C LYS A 231 -17.97 -0.49 -5.04
N ARG A 232 -17.34 -1.47 -4.39
CA ARG A 232 -16.47 -1.21 -3.21
C ARG A 232 -15.29 -0.29 -3.55
N VAL A 233 -14.69 -0.45 -4.71
CA VAL A 233 -13.57 0.39 -5.16
C VAL A 233 -14.03 1.84 -5.37
N ILE A 234 -15.18 2.05 -6.02
CA ILE A 234 -15.74 3.39 -6.20
C ILE A 234 -16.09 4.03 -4.85
N ASP A 235 -16.77 3.30 -3.96
CA ASP A 235 -17.16 3.83 -2.64
C ASP A 235 -15.93 4.33 -1.87
N ARG A 236 -14.86 3.51 -1.83
CA ARG A 236 -13.60 3.90 -1.16
C ARG A 236 -12.90 5.07 -1.86
N TYR A 237 -12.97 5.14 -3.18
CA TYR A 237 -12.37 6.25 -3.92
C TYR A 237 -13.12 7.55 -3.66
N ARG A 238 -14.46 7.53 -3.60
CA ARG A 238 -15.30 8.67 -3.19
C ARG A 238 -15.00 9.12 -1.77
N ASP A 239 -14.88 8.20 -0.82
CA ASP A 239 -14.48 8.52 0.56
C ASP A 239 -13.13 9.24 0.60
N LEU A 240 -12.17 8.83 -0.24
CA LEU A 240 -10.87 9.49 -0.35
C LEU A 240 -10.99 10.89 -0.97
N LEU A 241 -11.76 11.05 -2.05
CA LEU A 241 -11.98 12.35 -2.68
C LEU A 241 -12.63 13.34 -1.70
N ALA A 242 -13.61 12.89 -0.92
CA ALA A 242 -14.24 13.69 0.13
C ALA A 242 -13.22 14.15 1.17
N LYS A 243 -12.32 13.26 1.63
CA LYS A 243 -11.22 13.63 2.55
C LYS A 243 -10.24 14.64 1.94
N CYS A 244 -10.03 14.58 0.63
CA CYS A 244 -9.17 15.51 -0.10
C CYS A 244 -9.88 16.82 -0.50
N GLY A 245 -11.21 16.92 -0.34
CA GLY A 245 -12.00 18.05 -0.84
C GLY A 245 -12.01 18.16 -2.38
N LEU A 246 -11.93 17.04 -3.10
CA LEU A 246 -11.86 16.98 -4.55
C LEU A 246 -13.20 16.57 -5.19
N PRO A 247 -13.51 17.05 -6.41
CA PRO A 247 -14.71 16.64 -7.14
C PRO A 247 -14.61 15.19 -7.64
N GLU A 248 -15.76 14.58 -7.95
CA GLU A 248 -15.79 13.26 -8.58
C GLU A 248 -15.25 13.30 -10.02
N PRO A 249 -14.40 12.34 -10.42
CA PRO A 249 -13.99 12.18 -11.82
C PRO A 249 -15.08 11.50 -12.65
N GLU A 250 -14.83 11.35 -13.95
CA GLU A 250 -15.73 10.61 -14.83
C GLU A 250 -15.65 9.10 -14.58
N PHE A 251 -16.80 8.46 -14.37
CA PHE A 251 -16.97 7.01 -14.32
C PHE A 251 -17.72 6.51 -15.58
N PRO A 252 -17.04 6.38 -16.74
CA PRO A 252 -17.70 6.15 -18.04
C PRO A 252 -18.46 4.81 -18.15
N PHE A 253 -18.27 3.91 -17.21
CA PHE A 253 -18.89 2.59 -17.16
C PHE A 253 -20.08 2.51 -16.21
N LEU A 254 -20.34 3.56 -15.42
CA LEU A 254 -21.59 3.67 -14.67
C LEU A 254 -22.68 4.23 -15.59
N PRO A 255 -23.94 3.79 -15.45
CA PRO A 255 -25.05 4.46 -16.13
C PRO A 255 -25.08 5.93 -15.69
N LYS A 256 -25.25 6.86 -16.64
CA LYS A 256 -25.47 8.27 -16.30
C LYS A 256 -26.71 8.35 -15.43
N GLU A 257 -26.62 8.99 -14.25
CA GLU A 257 -27.80 9.28 -13.46
C GLU A 257 -28.80 10.06 -14.33
N ALA A 258 -30.05 9.60 -14.38
CA ALA A 258 -31.11 10.36 -15.03
C ALA A 258 -31.22 11.72 -14.31
N PRO A 259 -31.40 12.84 -15.04
CA PRO A 259 -31.61 14.12 -14.39
C PRO A 259 -32.80 13.96 -13.43
N ALA A 260 -32.62 14.42 -12.19
CA ALA A 260 -33.69 14.46 -11.21
C ALA A 260 -34.90 15.16 -11.86
N GLU A 261 -36.04 14.49 -11.91
CA GLU A 261 -37.29 15.10 -12.33
C GLU A 261 -37.52 16.33 -11.43
N GLU A 262 -37.30 17.52 -12.00
CA GLU A 262 -37.81 18.76 -11.43
C GLU A 262 -39.33 18.61 -11.42
N ASN A 263 -39.86 18.31 -10.22
CA ASN A 263 -41.30 18.35 -9.97
C ASN A 263 -41.78 19.77 -10.31
N ALA A 264 -42.54 19.87 -11.40
CA ALA A 264 -43.26 21.05 -11.84
C ALA A 264 -44.39 21.44 -10.87
#